data_AF-A0AAD9L4A1-F1
#
_entry.id   AF-A0AAD9L4A1-F1
#
_cell.length_a   1.000
_cell.length_b   1.000
_cell.length_c   1.000
_cell.angle_alpha   90.00
_cell.angle_beta   90.00
_cell.angle_gamma   90.00
#
_symmetry.space_group_name_H-M   'P 1'
#
loop_
_entity.id
_entity.type
_entity.pdbx_description
1 polymer ?
#
loop_
_entity_poly.entity_id
_entity_poly.type
_entity_poly.pdbx_seq_one_letter_code
_entity_poly.pdbx_strand_id
1 'polypeptide(L)'
;MVISVRRTDCEAWPEGLYGLPMPNTGCPHSDDVSFQTGSRTQTTEAGSKTSESCHLAGAPQGENVRKVTQMFCMKTEPHGNKKYSWTKGMYCILKKGDCPKDFNPGWIYWDDAAPFFGKTIQHESGSVPDGKYDRNTKIYYCCRGDGSQSNKLTLPTEKPFYLLKYGARCQEVSGMAASEEWVYWATEEQLNMNAHGGVYPAMKQSIIHERYTKLFYCYYTQKPENPRLHTVMVIIYVISGLVAAAILVFLVLFLVQRLACCQGKRDYIDDNVEGSAQDHMLEGTPSGPSVIYKPSANKHPLPSDTANTPHEAAAFVSPSEAPPDEQKGMLRDSKPPSYDEVLKEDGKL
;
A
#
# COMPACT_ATOMS: atom_id res chain seq x y z
N MET A 1 3.05 34.28 0.84
CA MET A 1 3.40 33.03 1.54
C MET A 1 2.68 31.90 0.82
N VAL A 2 3.39 31.18 -0.05
CA VAL A 2 2.80 30.03 -0.77
C VAL A 2 2.68 28.92 0.28
N ILE A 3 1.46 28.62 0.69
CA ILE A 3 1.20 27.44 1.52
C ILE A 3 1.48 26.25 0.59
N SER A 4 2.66 25.65 0.74
CA SER A 4 2.90 24.30 0.27
C SER A 4 1.87 23.44 0.99
N VAL A 5 0.78 23.11 0.30
CA VAL A 5 0.00 21.93 0.63
C VAL A 5 1.03 20.82 0.59
N ARG A 6 1.44 20.32 1.76
CA ARG A 6 2.17 19.05 1.80
C ARG A 6 1.27 18.10 1.04
N ARG A 7 1.71 17.65 -0.14
CA ARG A 7 1.20 16.39 -0.69
C ARG A 7 1.24 15.45 0.50
N THR A 8 0.08 14.94 0.90
CA THR A 8 0.02 13.71 1.68
C THR A 8 1.08 12.79 1.09
N ASP A 9 2.06 12.36 1.90
CA ASP A 9 3.07 11.39 1.46
C ASP A 9 2.35 10.37 0.58
N CYS A 10 2.72 10.24 -0.70
CA CYS A 10 2.12 9.21 -1.55
C CYS A 10 2.26 7.90 -0.78
N GLU A 11 1.14 7.26 -0.47
CA GLU A 11 1.18 5.91 0.07
C GLU A 11 1.99 5.09 -0.93
N ALA A 12 3.02 4.39 -0.46
CA ALA A 12 3.87 3.58 -1.31
C ALA A 12 3.52 2.11 -1.16
N TRP A 13 3.76 1.35 -2.21
CA TRP A 13 3.60 -0.10 -2.19
C TRP A 13 4.53 -0.74 -1.14
N PRO A 14 4.05 -1.71 -0.32
CA PRO A 14 4.84 -2.28 0.76
C PRO A 14 6.15 -2.94 0.31
N GLU A 15 7.06 -3.12 1.27
CA GLU A 15 8.32 -3.81 1.03
C GLU A 15 8.17 -5.28 0.63
N GLY A 16 9.25 -5.81 0.04
CA GLY A 16 9.33 -7.20 -0.42
C GLY A 16 9.12 -7.36 -1.93
N LEU A 17 9.25 -8.61 -2.35
CA LEU A 17 9.01 -9.08 -3.71
C LEU A 17 7.68 -9.83 -3.73
N TYR A 18 6.82 -9.50 -4.68
CA TYR A 18 5.51 -10.12 -4.80
C TYR A 18 4.87 -9.78 -6.15
N GLY A 19 3.74 -10.40 -6.45
CA GLY A 19 2.90 -10.03 -7.57
C GLY A 19 1.45 -9.82 -7.20
N LEU A 20 0.75 -9.10 -8.06
CA LEU A 20 -0.70 -8.88 -8.01
C LEU A 20 -1.32 -9.35 -9.34
N PRO A 21 -2.56 -9.86 -9.34
CA PRO A 21 -3.32 -10.02 -10.56
C PRO A 21 -3.47 -8.65 -11.26
N MET A 22 -3.29 -8.61 -12.58
CA MET A 22 -3.35 -7.37 -13.33
C MET A 22 -4.81 -6.99 -13.65
N PRO A 23 -5.27 -5.78 -13.30
CA PRO A 23 -6.52 -5.24 -13.83
C PRO A 23 -6.45 -4.95 -15.33
N ASN A 24 -7.61 -4.90 -15.99
CA ASN A 24 -7.73 -4.47 -17.39
C ASN A 24 -7.30 -3.00 -17.60
N THR A 25 -7.17 -2.20 -16.54
CA THR A 25 -6.59 -0.86 -16.54
C THR A 25 -5.05 -0.85 -16.51
N GLY A 26 -4.41 -2.02 -16.49
CA GLY A 26 -2.96 -2.19 -16.34
C GLY A 26 -2.51 -2.25 -14.88
N CYS A 27 -1.20 -2.36 -14.67
CA CYS A 27 -0.64 -2.46 -13.33
C CYS A 27 -0.82 -1.19 -12.51
N PRO A 28 -1.02 -1.34 -11.18
CA PRO A 28 -0.93 -0.19 -10.30
C PRO A 28 0.49 0.39 -10.38
N HIS A 29 0.60 1.71 -10.26
CA HIS A 29 1.87 2.42 -10.29
C HIS A 29 1.87 3.50 -9.21
N SER A 30 3.03 3.72 -8.61
CA SER A 30 3.34 4.84 -7.72
C SER A 30 4.75 5.33 -8.05
N ASP A 31 5.09 6.57 -7.69
CA ASP A 31 6.40 7.16 -7.97
C ASP A 31 7.58 6.27 -7.54
N ASP A 32 7.40 5.50 -6.45
CA ASP A 32 8.44 4.64 -5.87
C ASP A 32 8.50 3.20 -6.43
N VAL A 33 7.52 2.75 -7.23
CA VAL A 33 7.44 1.35 -7.69
C VAL A 33 6.93 1.22 -9.12
N SER A 34 7.71 0.50 -9.94
CA SER A 34 7.29 0.03 -11.26
C SER A 34 7.11 -1.48 -11.26
N PHE A 35 5.90 -1.95 -11.57
CA PHE A 35 5.61 -3.38 -11.69
C PHE A 35 5.98 -3.86 -13.09
N GLN A 36 6.74 -4.95 -13.17
CA GLN A 36 6.95 -5.66 -14.42
C GLN A 36 5.71 -6.46 -14.78
N THR A 37 5.39 -6.56 -16.07
CA THR A 37 4.24 -7.33 -16.54
C THR A 37 4.65 -8.75 -16.91
N GLY A 38 3.71 -9.67 -16.75
CA GLY A 38 3.84 -11.01 -17.32
C GLY A 38 2.49 -11.67 -17.50
N SER A 39 2.51 -12.86 -18.08
CA SER A 39 1.29 -13.61 -18.38
C SER A 39 1.50 -15.12 -18.34
N ARG A 40 0.41 -15.84 -18.06
CA ARG A 40 0.30 -17.29 -18.25
C ARG A 40 -1.02 -17.59 -18.95
N THR A 41 -0.95 -18.19 -20.12
CA THR A 41 -2.11 -18.72 -20.84
C THR A 41 -2.18 -20.22 -20.63
N GLN A 42 -3.32 -20.66 -20.11
CA GLN A 42 -3.66 -22.05 -19.80
C GLN A 42 -4.63 -22.59 -20.84
N THR A 43 -4.40 -23.82 -21.30
CA THR A 43 -5.43 -24.55 -22.05
C THR A 43 -6.43 -25.13 -21.06
N THR A 44 -7.72 -24.99 -21.37
CA THR A 44 -8.80 -25.51 -20.54
C THR A 44 -9.76 -26.32 -21.39
N GLU A 45 -10.55 -27.15 -20.73
CA GLU A 45 -11.74 -27.72 -21.34
C GLU A 45 -12.75 -26.62 -21.65
N ALA A 46 -13.82 -26.98 -22.36
CA ALA A 46 -14.88 -26.04 -22.69
C ALA A 46 -15.66 -25.65 -21.42
N GLY A 47 -15.80 -24.34 -21.19
CA GLY A 47 -16.67 -23.83 -20.12
C GLY A 47 -15.95 -23.03 -19.05
N SER A 48 -14.69 -22.66 -19.27
CA SER A 48 -14.05 -21.63 -18.48
C SER A 48 -14.82 -20.31 -18.59
N LYS A 49 -14.98 -19.60 -17.47
CA LYS A 49 -15.82 -18.40 -17.37
C LYS A 49 -15.43 -17.55 -16.17
N THR A 50 -16.00 -16.36 -16.06
CA THR A 50 -15.77 -15.43 -14.95
C THR A 50 -17.08 -15.03 -14.29
N SER A 51 -16.99 -14.27 -13.20
CA SER A 51 -18.11 -13.44 -12.71
C SER A 51 -18.64 -12.53 -13.83
N GLU A 52 -19.92 -12.14 -13.72
CA GLU A 52 -20.59 -11.25 -14.69
C GLU A 52 -19.82 -9.94 -14.89
N SER A 53 -19.31 -9.37 -13.80
CA SER A 53 -18.33 -8.30 -13.82
C SER A 53 -16.97 -8.89 -13.48
N CYS A 54 -16.01 -8.75 -14.41
CA CYS A 54 -14.64 -9.19 -14.22
C CYS A 54 -13.67 -8.18 -14.84
N HIS A 55 -12.83 -7.56 -14.02
CA HIS A 55 -11.88 -6.54 -14.48
C HIS A 55 -10.44 -7.08 -14.52
N LEU A 56 -10.23 -8.39 -14.49
CA LEU A 56 -8.92 -8.99 -14.73
C LEU A 56 -8.50 -8.82 -16.19
N ALA A 57 -7.26 -8.42 -16.42
CA ALA A 57 -6.67 -8.45 -17.75
C ALA A 57 -6.52 -9.91 -18.21
N GLY A 58 -6.96 -10.20 -19.44
CA GLY A 58 -6.96 -11.56 -19.98
C GLY A 58 -8.15 -12.44 -19.53
N ALA A 59 -9.12 -11.86 -18.83
CA ALA A 59 -10.35 -12.56 -18.43
C ALA A 59 -11.02 -13.27 -19.63
N PRO A 60 -11.42 -14.55 -19.47
CA PRO A 60 -12.23 -15.27 -20.45
C PRO A 60 -13.44 -14.47 -20.93
N GLN A 61 -13.66 -14.40 -22.24
CA GLN A 61 -14.83 -13.75 -22.83
C GLN A 61 -15.58 -14.71 -23.76
N GLY A 62 -16.90 -14.71 -23.65
CA GLY A 62 -17.80 -15.52 -24.49
C GLY A 62 -18.13 -16.90 -23.91
N GLU A 63 -18.76 -17.72 -24.74
CA GLU A 63 -19.19 -19.08 -24.40
C GLU A 63 -18.15 -20.12 -24.83
N ASN A 64 -18.14 -21.29 -24.17
CA ASN A 64 -17.28 -22.42 -24.51
C ASN A 64 -15.78 -22.09 -24.56
N VAL A 65 -15.33 -21.17 -23.71
CA VAL A 65 -13.93 -20.75 -23.64
C VAL A 65 -13.04 -21.93 -23.23
N ARG A 66 -11.99 -22.17 -24.02
CA ARG A 66 -10.99 -23.26 -23.87
C ARG A 66 -9.58 -22.76 -23.53
N LYS A 67 -9.47 -21.50 -23.12
CA LYS A 67 -8.22 -20.92 -22.66
C LYS A 67 -8.48 -19.86 -21.60
N VAL A 68 -7.62 -19.80 -20.60
CA VAL A 68 -7.64 -18.72 -19.59
C VAL A 68 -6.28 -18.07 -19.58
N THR A 69 -6.23 -16.74 -19.75
CA THR A 69 -4.98 -15.98 -19.64
C THR A 69 -4.99 -15.20 -18.34
N GLN A 70 -4.05 -15.52 -17.46
CA GLN A 70 -3.76 -14.72 -16.28
C GLN A 70 -2.68 -13.69 -16.63
N MET A 71 -2.94 -12.43 -16.33
CA MET A 71 -1.97 -11.34 -16.46
C MET A 71 -1.50 -10.90 -15.08
N PHE A 72 -0.22 -10.58 -14.95
CA PHE A 72 0.42 -10.32 -13.66
C PHE A 72 1.15 -8.98 -13.62
N CYS A 73 1.12 -8.36 -12.45
CA CYS A 73 1.93 -7.23 -12.08
C CYS A 73 2.93 -7.68 -11.03
N MET A 74 4.21 -7.76 -11.39
CA MET A 74 5.27 -8.30 -10.55
C MET A 74 6.19 -7.20 -10.06
N LYS A 75 6.25 -7.03 -8.74
CA LYS A 75 7.27 -6.22 -8.07
C LYS A 75 8.50 -7.11 -7.88
N THR A 76 9.43 -7.02 -8.83
CA THR A 76 10.67 -7.82 -8.89
C THR A 76 11.87 -7.13 -8.29
N GLU A 77 11.75 -5.84 -7.97
CA GLU A 77 12.80 -5.08 -7.31
C GLU A 77 12.47 -4.88 -5.83
N PRO A 78 13.45 -5.10 -4.93
CA PRO A 78 13.27 -4.93 -3.49
C PRO A 78 13.17 -3.46 -3.09
N HIS A 79 13.24 -2.53 -4.06
CA HIS A 79 13.05 -1.09 -3.89
C HIS A 79 11.56 -0.85 -3.59
N GLY A 80 11.15 -1.20 -2.37
CA GLY A 80 10.04 -0.58 -1.68
C GLY A 80 10.64 0.31 -0.59
N ASN A 81 9.98 1.41 -0.27
CA ASN A 81 10.39 2.21 0.86
C ASN A 81 10.22 1.36 2.13
N LYS A 82 11.34 0.98 2.79
CA LYS A 82 11.40 0.15 4.01
C LYS A 82 10.52 0.65 5.15
N LYS A 83 9.98 1.86 5.03
CA LYS A 83 9.00 2.46 5.94
C LYS A 83 7.61 1.81 5.84
N TYR A 84 7.23 1.23 4.70
CA TYR A 84 5.89 0.69 4.47
C TYR A 84 5.88 -0.83 4.53
N SER A 85 5.32 -1.35 5.61
CA SER A 85 5.09 -2.78 5.79
C SER A 85 3.64 -3.12 5.45
N TRP A 86 3.42 -4.35 5.05
CA TRP A 86 2.08 -4.87 4.90
C TRP A 86 1.34 -4.81 6.25
N THR A 87 0.16 -4.21 6.27
CA THR A 87 -0.70 -4.17 7.45
C THR A 87 -1.36 -5.53 7.71
N LYS A 88 -1.61 -5.84 8.99
CA LYS A 88 -2.28 -7.09 9.41
C LYS A 88 -3.67 -7.20 8.78
N GLY A 89 -4.04 -8.40 8.33
CA GLY A 89 -5.32 -8.63 7.67
C GLY A 89 -5.48 -10.08 7.20
N MET A 90 -6.46 -10.31 6.32
CA MET A 90 -6.68 -11.60 5.65
C MET A 90 -6.73 -11.41 4.14
N TYR A 91 -5.61 -11.66 3.46
CA TYR A 91 -5.50 -11.56 2.01
C TYR A 91 -4.27 -12.30 1.51
N CYS A 92 -4.26 -12.61 0.21
CA CYS A 92 -3.15 -13.25 -0.46
C CYS A 92 -2.61 -12.40 -1.61
N ILE A 93 -1.35 -12.60 -1.93
CA ILE A 93 -0.61 -12.04 -3.07
C ILE A 93 0.12 -13.16 -3.81
N LEU A 94 0.53 -12.90 -5.04
CA LEU A 94 1.33 -13.85 -5.82
C LEU A 94 2.75 -13.90 -5.27
N LYS A 95 3.30 -15.09 -5.07
CA LYS A 95 4.65 -15.24 -4.52
C LYS A 95 5.70 -14.84 -5.56
N LYS A 96 6.73 -14.14 -5.13
CA LYS A 96 7.95 -13.89 -5.91
C LYS A 96 9.15 -13.86 -4.97
N GLY A 97 10.07 -14.83 -5.05
CA GLY A 97 11.11 -14.95 -4.02
C GLY A 97 10.49 -15.23 -2.64
N ASP A 98 11.18 -14.88 -1.55
CA ASP A 98 10.63 -15.13 -0.21
C ASP A 98 9.33 -14.37 0.04
N CYS A 99 8.39 -15.00 0.75
CA CYS A 99 7.16 -14.32 1.12
C CYS A 99 7.48 -13.12 2.02
N PRO A 100 6.78 -11.98 1.85
CA PRO A 100 6.94 -10.85 2.75
C PRO A 100 6.68 -11.27 4.20
N LYS A 101 7.25 -10.51 5.13
CA LYS A 101 7.13 -10.79 6.57
C LYS A 101 5.66 -11.03 6.98
N ASP A 102 5.46 -12.05 7.81
CA ASP A 102 4.15 -12.52 8.32
C ASP A 102 3.22 -13.17 7.29
N PHE A 103 3.64 -13.32 6.03
CA PHE A 103 2.94 -14.15 5.06
C PHE A 103 3.46 -15.58 5.09
N ASN A 104 2.53 -16.52 4.96
CA ASN A 104 2.80 -17.94 4.85
C ASN A 104 2.66 -18.40 3.39
N PRO A 105 3.55 -19.28 2.91
CA PRO A 105 3.49 -19.77 1.54
C PRO A 105 2.41 -20.84 1.35
N GLY A 106 1.90 -20.93 0.14
CA GLY A 106 1.10 -22.04 -0.34
C GLY A 106 1.05 -22.05 -1.87
N TRP A 107 0.27 -22.96 -2.43
CA TRP A 107 0.18 -23.14 -3.87
C TRP A 107 -1.15 -23.72 -4.29
N ILE A 108 -1.51 -23.43 -5.54
CA ILE A 108 -2.61 -24.07 -6.26
C ILE A 108 -2.03 -24.68 -7.53
N TYR A 109 -2.52 -25.87 -7.86
CA TYR A 109 -2.17 -26.62 -9.05
C TYR A 109 -3.42 -26.87 -9.88
N TRP A 110 -3.33 -26.48 -11.15
CA TRP A 110 -4.28 -26.78 -12.21
C TRP A 110 -3.67 -27.89 -13.07
N ASP A 111 -4.38 -29.02 -13.11
CA ASP A 111 -4.20 -30.00 -14.16
C ASP A 111 -4.92 -29.46 -15.39
N ASP A 112 -4.15 -28.75 -16.22
CA ASP A 112 -4.68 -28.05 -17.38
C ASP A 112 -5.08 -29.06 -18.45
N ALA A 113 -6.03 -28.68 -19.31
CA ALA A 113 -6.54 -29.61 -20.30
C ALA A 113 -5.46 -30.03 -21.30
N ALA A 114 -5.36 -31.34 -21.53
CA ALA A 114 -4.52 -31.98 -22.52
C ALA A 114 -5.41 -32.61 -23.61
N PRO A 115 -5.94 -31.82 -24.55
CA PRO A 115 -6.83 -32.34 -25.57
C PRO A 115 -6.16 -33.47 -26.36
N PHE A 116 -6.81 -34.64 -26.38
CA PHE A 116 -6.31 -35.86 -27.04
C PHE A 116 -6.03 -35.63 -28.54
N PHE A 117 -6.80 -34.74 -29.18
CA PHE A 117 -6.53 -34.23 -30.52
C PHE A 117 -6.37 -32.71 -30.46
N GLY A 118 -5.14 -32.22 -30.64
CA GLY A 118 -4.87 -30.78 -30.70
C GLY A 118 -3.50 -30.40 -30.15
N LYS A 119 -3.15 -29.12 -30.28
CA LYS A 119 -2.00 -28.53 -29.60
C LYS A 119 -2.48 -27.80 -28.37
N THR A 120 -1.85 -28.05 -27.22
CA THR A 120 -1.98 -27.23 -26.03
C THR A 120 -1.42 -25.83 -26.30
N ILE A 121 -2.12 -24.78 -25.91
CA ILE A 121 -1.75 -23.36 -26.08
C ILE A 121 -1.11 -22.82 -24.79
N GLN A 122 -0.33 -23.66 -24.11
CA GLN A 122 0.38 -23.29 -22.89
C GLN A 122 1.50 -22.30 -23.22
N HIS A 123 1.47 -21.13 -22.60
CA HIS A 123 2.47 -20.09 -22.84
C HIS A 123 2.60 -19.16 -21.64
N GLU A 124 3.84 -18.87 -21.23
CA GLU A 124 4.16 -17.76 -20.35
C GLU A 124 5.02 -16.71 -21.04
N SER A 125 4.94 -15.47 -20.56
CA SER A 125 5.78 -14.37 -21.01
C SER A 125 6.02 -13.36 -19.89
N GLY A 126 7.12 -12.62 -19.99
CA GLY A 126 7.48 -11.56 -19.06
C GLY A 126 7.78 -12.08 -17.65
N SER A 127 7.52 -11.24 -16.66
CA SER A 127 7.74 -11.58 -15.25
C SER A 127 6.51 -12.26 -14.67
N VAL A 128 6.66 -13.52 -14.25
CA VAL A 128 5.60 -14.33 -13.65
C VAL A 128 5.86 -14.62 -12.17
N PRO A 129 4.82 -14.97 -11.39
CA PRO A 129 4.96 -15.49 -10.03
C PRO A 129 5.86 -16.73 -9.97
N ASP A 130 6.36 -17.04 -8.79
CA ASP A 130 7.00 -18.33 -8.56
C ASP A 130 6.00 -19.44 -8.85
N GLY A 131 6.44 -20.47 -9.58
CA GLY A 131 5.54 -21.49 -10.09
C GLY A 131 6.26 -22.56 -10.91
N LYS A 132 5.46 -23.49 -11.43
CA LYS A 132 5.86 -24.45 -12.46
C LYS A 132 4.86 -24.31 -13.61
N TYR A 133 5.36 -23.93 -14.78
CA TYR A 133 4.55 -23.56 -15.93
C TYR A 133 4.80 -24.52 -17.11
N ASP A 134 4.69 -25.82 -16.85
CA ASP A 134 4.89 -26.85 -17.87
C ASP A 134 3.60 -27.08 -18.68
N ARG A 135 3.24 -28.34 -18.94
CA ARG A 135 1.93 -28.67 -19.54
C ARG A 135 0.77 -28.32 -18.61
N ASN A 136 1.03 -28.29 -17.32
CA ASN A 136 0.12 -27.92 -16.25
C ASN A 136 0.61 -26.65 -15.57
N THR A 137 -0.19 -26.13 -14.64
CA THR A 137 0.11 -24.85 -14.01
C THR A 137 0.14 -24.99 -12.51
N LYS A 138 1.28 -24.69 -11.89
CA LYS A 138 1.42 -24.50 -10.44
C LYS A 138 1.79 -23.06 -10.16
N ILE A 139 1.00 -22.36 -9.35
CA ILE A 139 1.31 -21.00 -8.90
C ILE A 139 1.45 -21.00 -7.39
N TYR A 140 2.50 -20.35 -6.89
CA TYR A 140 2.69 -20.13 -5.46
C TYR A 140 2.13 -18.78 -5.02
N TYR A 141 1.63 -18.76 -3.80
CA TYR A 141 1.02 -17.61 -3.15
C TYR A 141 1.69 -17.34 -1.82
N CYS A 142 1.59 -16.10 -1.38
CA CYS A 142 1.88 -15.68 -0.03
C CYS A 142 0.57 -15.17 0.57
N CYS A 143 0.15 -15.73 1.69
CA CYS A 143 -1.10 -15.35 2.36
C CYS A 143 -0.82 -14.98 3.81
N ARG A 144 -1.47 -13.91 4.29
CA ARG A 144 -1.49 -13.57 5.71
C ARG A 144 -2.90 -13.64 6.25
N GLY A 145 -3.02 -14.00 7.53
CA GLY A 145 -4.29 -14.17 8.24
C GLY A 145 -4.24 -13.71 9.69
N ASP A 146 -3.32 -12.80 10.00
CA ASP A 146 -2.98 -12.33 11.34
C ASP A 146 -3.79 -11.09 11.79
N GLY A 147 -4.91 -10.83 11.12
CA GLY A 147 -5.80 -9.72 11.42
C GLY A 147 -7.23 -9.94 10.91
N SER A 148 -8.12 -8.98 11.16
CA SER A 148 -9.50 -9.02 10.67
C SER A 148 -9.60 -8.44 9.26
N GLN A 149 -10.54 -8.96 8.45
CA GLN A 149 -10.89 -8.38 7.15
C GLN A 149 -11.42 -6.94 7.26
N SER A 150 -11.84 -6.50 8.44
CA SER A 150 -12.24 -5.11 8.73
C SER A 150 -11.05 -4.16 8.98
N ASN A 151 -9.86 -4.69 9.23
CA ASN A 151 -8.66 -3.88 9.51
C ASN A 151 -8.17 -3.28 8.19
N LYS A 152 -8.57 -2.05 7.89
CA LYS A 152 -8.30 -1.41 6.60
C LYS A 152 -6.81 -1.39 6.30
N LEU A 153 -6.43 -1.93 5.15
CA LEU A 153 -5.07 -1.78 4.63
C LEU A 153 -4.86 -0.35 4.14
N THR A 154 -3.64 0.15 4.33
CA THR A 154 -3.16 1.41 3.77
C THR A 154 -2.28 1.04 2.57
N LEU A 155 -2.78 1.29 1.36
CA LEU A 155 -2.16 0.93 0.10
C LEU A 155 -2.43 2.05 -0.91
N PRO A 156 -1.54 2.26 -1.89
CA PRO A 156 -1.74 3.27 -2.93
C PRO A 156 -3.12 3.12 -3.60
N THR A 157 -3.85 4.23 -3.73
CA THR A 157 -5.26 4.24 -4.15
C THR A 157 -5.48 4.92 -5.51
N GLU A 158 -4.42 5.40 -6.15
CA GLU A 158 -4.46 6.20 -7.39
C GLU A 158 -4.97 5.38 -8.59
N LYS A 159 -4.79 4.05 -8.54
CA LYS A 159 -5.21 3.12 -9.60
C LYS A 159 -5.92 1.91 -9.00
N PRO A 160 -6.89 1.31 -9.72
CA PRO A 160 -7.46 0.04 -9.34
C PRO A 160 -6.40 -1.05 -9.22
N PHE A 161 -6.62 -2.01 -8.33
CA PHE A 161 -5.73 -3.16 -8.15
C PHE A 161 -6.50 -4.38 -7.63
N TYR A 162 -5.82 -5.53 -7.62
CA TYR A 162 -6.35 -6.76 -7.05
C TYR A 162 -5.54 -7.23 -5.85
N LEU A 163 -6.24 -7.81 -4.88
CA LEU A 163 -5.68 -8.82 -3.98
C LEU A 163 -6.42 -10.14 -4.20
N LEU A 164 -5.79 -11.26 -3.88
CA LEU A 164 -6.49 -12.54 -3.88
C LEU A 164 -7.25 -12.69 -2.56
N LYS A 165 -8.53 -13.08 -2.66
CA LYS A 165 -9.40 -13.18 -1.50
C LYS A 165 -8.86 -14.21 -0.52
N TYR A 166 -8.88 -13.91 0.77
CA TYR A 166 -8.59 -14.87 1.83
C TYR A 166 -9.52 -14.61 3.02
N GLY A 167 -10.18 -15.65 3.51
CA GLY A 167 -11.27 -15.53 4.49
C GLY A 167 -12.66 -15.38 3.87
N ALA A 168 -13.64 -14.91 4.65
CA ALA A 168 -15.06 -14.95 4.27
C ALA A 168 -15.46 -13.87 3.25
N ARG A 169 -14.95 -12.63 3.42
CA ARG A 169 -15.20 -11.47 2.52
C ARG A 169 -13.92 -10.91 1.92
N CYS A 170 -13.99 -9.78 1.22
CA CYS A 170 -12.79 -9.05 0.82
C CYS A 170 -12.20 -8.26 1.99
N GLN A 171 -10.88 -8.21 2.06
CA GLN A 171 -10.13 -7.35 2.97
C GLN A 171 -10.47 -5.88 2.69
N GLU A 172 -10.76 -5.08 3.72
CA GLU A 172 -11.00 -3.66 3.50
C GLU A 172 -9.69 -2.92 3.21
N VAL A 173 -9.73 -1.95 2.30
CA VAL A 173 -8.63 -1.02 1.98
C VAL A 173 -9.14 0.40 2.19
N SER A 174 -8.33 1.24 2.84
CA SER A 174 -8.68 2.65 3.06
C SER A 174 -8.89 3.36 1.73
N GLY A 175 -9.90 4.23 1.62
CA GLY A 175 -10.21 4.97 0.39
C GLY A 175 -10.82 4.15 -0.77
N MET A 176 -10.83 2.82 -0.70
CA MET A 176 -11.26 1.96 -1.81
C MET A 176 -12.52 1.15 -1.50
N ALA A 177 -13.37 0.94 -2.51
CA ALA A 177 -14.45 -0.04 -2.51
C ALA A 177 -13.91 -1.38 -3.04
N ALA A 178 -14.38 -2.49 -2.48
CA ALA A 178 -14.00 -3.84 -2.91
C ALA A 178 -15.19 -4.54 -3.57
N SER A 179 -14.97 -5.16 -4.73
CA SER A 179 -15.89 -6.13 -5.35
C SER A 179 -15.23 -7.50 -5.42
N GLU A 180 -15.98 -8.53 -5.03
CA GLU A 180 -15.54 -9.91 -5.20
C GLU A 180 -15.78 -10.35 -6.65
N GLU A 181 -14.74 -10.87 -7.28
CA GLU A 181 -14.77 -11.37 -8.64
C GLU A 181 -14.16 -12.77 -8.67
N TRP A 182 -14.47 -13.56 -9.70
CA TRP A 182 -13.95 -14.91 -9.77
C TRP A 182 -13.66 -15.35 -11.21
N VAL A 183 -12.71 -16.28 -11.32
CA VAL A 183 -12.41 -17.00 -12.55
C VAL A 183 -12.60 -18.49 -12.30
N TYR A 184 -13.24 -19.16 -13.24
CA TYR A 184 -13.49 -20.60 -13.25
C TYR A 184 -12.72 -21.20 -14.43
N TRP A 185 -11.87 -22.18 -14.11
CA TRP A 185 -11.16 -23.01 -15.08
C TRP A 185 -11.88 -24.35 -15.18
N ALA A 186 -12.39 -24.67 -16.38
CA ALA A 186 -12.76 -26.04 -16.72
C ALA A 186 -11.46 -26.83 -16.95
N THR A 187 -11.01 -27.56 -15.95
CA THR A 187 -9.71 -28.26 -15.97
C THR A 187 -9.84 -29.64 -16.63
N GLU A 188 -8.74 -30.39 -16.72
CA GLU A 188 -8.69 -31.70 -17.38
C GLU A 188 -9.88 -32.62 -16.99
N GLU A 189 -10.52 -33.21 -18.00
CA GLU A 189 -11.68 -34.09 -17.82
C GLU A 189 -11.29 -35.53 -17.48
N GLN A 190 -10.05 -35.95 -17.74
CA GLN A 190 -9.57 -37.31 -17.54
C GLN A 190 -8.46 -37.36 -16.49
N LEU A 191 -8.65 -38.18 -15.44
CA LEU A 191 -7.63 -38.39 -14.38
C LEU A 191 -7.10 -37.09 -13.76
N ASN A 192 -8.00 -36.11 -13.55
CA ASN A 192 -7.64 -34.79 -13.07
C ASN A 192 -6.88 -34.81 -11.73
N MET A 193 -5.71 -34.19 -11.75
CA MET A 193 -4.79 -34.10 -10.62
C MET A 193 -4.75 -32.70 -10.00
N ASN A 194 -5.79 -31.88 -10.16
CA ASN A 194 -5.88 -30.59 -9.48
C ASN A 194 -5.57 -30.75 -7.99
N ALA A 195 -4.78 -29.84 -7.44
CA ALA A 195 -4.33 -29.94 -6.06
C ALA A 195 -4.04 -28.56 -5.49
N HIS A 196 -3.84 -28.50 -4.18
CA HIS A 196 -3.41 -27.31 -3.47
C HIS A 196 -2.68 -27.72 -2.18
N GLY A 197 -1.93 -26.80 -1.58
CA GLY A 197 -1.25 -27.04 -0.32
C GLY A 197 -0.68 -25.78 0.32
N GLY A 198 -0.40 -25.84 1.62
CA GLY A 198 0.03 -24.68 2.41
C GLY A 198 -1.11 -23.68 2.64
N VAL A 199 -0.79 -22.38 2.68
CA VAL A 199 -1.79 -21.30 2.81
C VAL A 199 -2.04 -20.66 1.46
N TYR A 200 -3.26 -20.75 0.96
CA TYR A 200 -3.65 -20.34 -0.39
C TYR A 200 -4.93 -19.47 -0.37
N PRO A 201 -5.21 -18.71 -1.44
CA PRO A 201 -6.41 -17.89 -1.52
C PRO A 201 -7.71 -18.70 -1.50
N ALA A 202 -8.81 -18.03 -1.20
CA ALA A 202 -10.15 -18.60 -1.27
C ALA A 202 -10.40 -19.19 -2.67
N MET A 203 -10.77 -20.47 -2.70
CA MET A 203 -10.98 -21.23 -3.92
C MET A 203 -12.03 -22.33 -3.72
N LYS A 204 -12.61 -22.80 -4.83
CA LYS A 204 -13.35 -24.07 -4.89
C LYS A 204 -12.71 -24.95 -5.95
N GLN A 205 -12.51 -26.23 -5.66
CA GLN A 205 -11.86 -27.17 -6.57
C GLN A 205 -12.55 -28.52 -6.54
N SER A 206 -12.66 -29.16 -7.70
CA SER A 206 -13.18 -30.52 -7.84
C SER A 206 -12.28 -31.31 -8.79
N ILE A 207 -12.00 -32.56 -8.44
CA ILE A 207 -11.27 -33.54 -9.26
C ILE A 207 -12.19 -34.65 -9.81
N ILE A 208 -13.43 -34.73 -9.32
CA ILE A 208 -14.37 -35.84 -9.61
C ILE A 208 -15.50 -35.36 -10.53
N HIS A 209 -16.29 -34.38 -10.08
CA HIS A 209 -17.44 -33.85 -10.81
C HIS A 209 -17.13 -32.48 -11.40
N GLU A 210 -17.41 -32.28 -12.68
CA GLU A 210 -17.21 -31.03 -13.45
C GLU A 210 -15.75 -30.53 -13.53
N ARG A 211 -14.83 -31.17 -12.78
CA ARG A 211 -13.37 -31.03 -12.75
C ARG A 211 -12.92 -29.60 -13.02
N TYR A 212 -12.81 -28.83 -11.96
CA TYR A 212 -12.57 -27.41 -12.08
C TYR A 212 -11.72 -26.86 -10.94
N THR A 213 -11.18 -25.68 -11.20
CA THR A 213 -10.69 -24.79 -10.15
C THR A 213 -11.37 -23.44 -10.31
N LYS A 214 -11.89 -22.88 -9.24
CA LYS A 214 -12.52 -21.56 -9.18
C LYS A 214 -11.81 -20.72 -8.14
N LEU A 215 -11.17 -19.63 -8.56
CA LEU A 215 -10.39 -18.73 -7.70
C LEU A 215 -11.14 -17.41 -7.51
N PHE A 216 -11.09 -16.87 -6.30
CA PHE A 216 -11.78 -15.63 -5.93
C PHE A 216 -10.80 -14.49 -5.70
N TYR A 217 -11.17 -13.32 -6.20
CA TYR A 217 -10.38 -12.10 -6.25
C TYR A 217 -11.15 -10.97 -5.58
N CYS A 218 -10.41 -9.99 -5.07
CA CYS A 218 -10.96 -8.73 -4.59
C CYS A 218 -10.43 -7.61 -5.47
N TYR A 219 -11.32 -7.04 -6.27
CA TYR A 219 -11.03 -5.87 -7.10
C TYR A 219 -11.28 -4.59 -6.29
N TYR A 220 -10.28 -3.72 -6.22
CA TYR A 220 -10.35 -2.47 -5.48
C TYR A 220 -10.43 -1.30 -6.44
N THR A 221 -11.42 -0.45 -6.26
CA THR A 221 -11.59 0.81 -7.00
C THR A 221 -11.78 1.96 -6.03
N GLN A 222 -11.42 3.17 -6.45
CA GLN A 222 -11.64 4.37 -5.63
C GLN A 222 -13.12 4.49 -5.28
N LYS A 223 -13.43 4.78 -4.01
CA LYS A 223 -14.79 5.15 -3.66
C LYS A 223 -15.12 6.44 -4.41
N PRO A 224 -16.26 6.50 -5.13
CA PRO A 224 -16.70 7.79 -5.68
C PRO A 224 -16.78 8.79 -4.53
N GLU A 225 -16.15 9.94 -4.70
CA GLU A 225 -16.20 11.00 -3.68
C GLU A 225 -17.67 11.27 -3.33
N ASN A 226 -17.98 11.30 -2.04
CA ASN A 226 -19.33 11.65 -1.62
C ASN A 226 -19.54 13.13 -1.97
N PRO A 227 -20.38 13.46 -2.97
CA PRO A 227 -20.50 14.83 -3.44
C PRO A 227 -21.05 15.75 -2.35
N ARG A 228 -21.83 15.21 -1.40
CA ARG A 228 -22.32 15.97 -0.23
C ARG A 228 -21.19 16.29 0.74
N LEU A 229 -20.26 15.37 0.98
CA LEU A 229 -19.13 15.63 1.86
C LEU A 229 -18.14 16.62 1.24
N HIS A 230 -17.85 16.49 -0.05
CA HIS A 230 -16.99 17.43 -0.77
C HIS A 230 -17.60 18.84 -0.77
N THR A 231 -18.91 18.96 -1.06
CA THR A 231 -19.64 20.25 -0.99
C THR A 231 -19.60 20.83 0.42
N VAL A 232 -19.84 20.03 1.46
CA VAL A 232 -19.77 20.48 2.86
C VAL A 232 -18.36 20.95 3.23
N MET A 233 -17.31 20.23 2.84
CA MET A 233 -15.92 20.64 3.08
C MET A 233 -15.59 21.96 2.38
N VAL A 234 -15.98 22.13 1.11
CA VAL A 234 -15.78 23.39 0.38
C VAL A 234 -16.49 24.55 1.08
N ILE A 235 -17.74 24.37 1.52
CA ILE A 235 -18.48 25.39 2.28
C ILE A 235 -17.74 25.76 3.57
N ILE A 236 -17.27 24.78 4.34
CA ILE A 236 -16.52 25.02 5.58
C ILE A 236 -15.24 25.83 5.30
N TYR A 237 -14.49 25.49 4.26
CA TYR A 237 -13.27 26.22 3.89
C TYR A 237 -13.56 27.67 3.47
N VAL A 238 -14.62 27.90 2.68
CA VAL A 238 -15.04 29.25 2.27
C VAL A 238 -15.45 30.09 3.48
N ILE A 239 -16.29 29.54 4.37
CA ILE A 239 -16.72 30.25 5.59
C ILE A 239 -15.52 30.57 6.48
N SER A 240 -14.62 29.61 6.67
CA SER A 240 -13.40 29.81 7.47
C SER A 240 -12.51 30.93 6.90
N GLY A 241 -12.37 30.99 5.57
CA GLY A 241 -11.65 32.07 4.89
C GLY A 241 -12.30 33.44 5.07
N LEU A 242 -13.63 33.52 4.96
CA LEU A 242 -14.38 34.78 5.18
C LEU A 242 -14.27 35.28 6.62
N VAL A 243 -14.38 34.37 7.60
CA VAL A 243 -14.23 34.70 9.02
C VAL A 243 -12.81 35.21 9.30
N ALA A 244 -11.78 34.53 8.77
CA ALA A 244 -10.40 34.97 8.92
C ALA A 244 -10.17 36.37 8.32
N ALA A 245 -10.71 36.64 7.13
CA ALA A 245 -10.64 37.95 6.49
C ALA A 245 -11.34 39.04 7.32
N ALA A 246 -12.53 38.76 7.85
CA ALA A 246 -13.27 39.69 8.70
C ALA A 246 -12.49 40.02 9.98
N ILE A 247 -11.92 39.00 10.66
CA ILE A 247 -11.07 39.20 11.83
C ILE A 247 -9.87 40.09 11.49
N LEU A 248 -9.23 39.86 10.34
CA LEU A 248 -8.09 40.65 9.89
C LEU A 248 -8.47 42.12 9.65
N VAL A 249 -9.63 42.37 9.04
CA VAL A 249 -10.19 43.72 8.86
C VAL A 249 -10.46 44.37 10.22
N PHE A 250 -11.09 43.67 11.16
CA PHE A 250 -11.34 44.19 12.50
C PHE A 250 -10.03 44.53 13.24
N LEU A 251 -9.01 43.70 13.14
CA LEU A 251 -7.70 43.97 13.74
C LEU A 251 -7.02 45.19 13.11
N VAL A 252 -7.08 45.34 11.78
CA VAL A 252 -6.55 46.53 11.09
C VAL A 252 -7.31 47.78 11.52
N LEU A 253 -8.65 47.75 11.56
CA LEU A 253 -9.46 48.87 12.02
C LEU A 253 -9.15 49.24 13.47
N PHE A 254 -9.01 48.25 14.35
CA PHE A 254 -8.63 48.47 15.75
C PHE A 254 -7.24 49.12 15.87
N LEU A 255 -6.27 48.68 15.07
CA LEU A 255 -4.93 49.27 15.02
C LEU A 255 -4.96 50.72 14.50
N VAL A 256 -5.73 50.99 13.44
CA VAL A 256 -5.91 52.35 12.91
C VAL A 256 -6.56 53.27 13.94
N GLN A 257 -7.61 52.82 14.63
CA GLN A 257 -8.26 53.59 15.70
C GLN A 257 -7.31 53.89 16.87
N ARG A 258 -6.49 52.90 17.29
CA ARG A 258 -5.45 53.09 18.30
C ARG A 258 -4.40 54.11 17.86
N LEU A 259 -3.94 54.04 16.61
CA LEU A 259 -2.95 54.99 16.06
C LEU A 259 -3.52 56.40 15.90
N ALA A 260 -4.76 56.55 15.43
CA ALA A 260 -5.43 57.84 15.31
C ALA A 260 -5.65 58.50 16.69
N CYS A 261 -5.99 57.71 17.72
CA CYS A 261 -6.10 58.20 19.09
C CYS A 261 -4.73 58.64 19.68
N CYS A 262 -3.63 58.01 19.26
CA CYS A 262 -2.29 58.45 19.62
C CYS A 262 -1.84 59.73 18.91
N GLN A 263 -2.34 60.02 17.70
CA GLN A 263 -2.06 61.29 17.00
C GLN A 263 -2.81 62.47 17.62
N GLY A 264 -4.09 62.31 17.99
CA GLY A 264 -4.86 63.37 18.66
C GLY A 264 -4.36 63.76 20.06
N LYS A 265 -3.50 62.93 20.70
CA LYS A 265 -2.84 63.27 21.97
C LYS A 265 -1.50 64.00 21.78
N ARG A 266 -0.94 64.02 20.56
CA ARG A 266 0.26 64.78 20.22
C ARG A 266 -0.09 66.22 19.88
N ASP A 267 -1.17 66.43 19.13
CA ASP A 267 -1.65 67.77 18.76
C ASP A 267 -2.22 68.55 19.96
N TYR A 268 -2.75 67.87 21.00
CA TYR A 268 -3.20 68.54 22.25
C TYR A 268 -2.04 68.99 23.17
N ILE A 269 -0.82 68.49 22.96
CA ILE A 269 0.35 68.91 23.74
C ILE A 269 1.07 70.10 23.09
N ASP A 270 0.98 70.26 21.77
CA ASP A 270 1.61 71.40 21.07
C ASP A 270 0.81 72.71 21.17
N ASP A 271 -0.52 72.68 21.41
CA ASP A 271 -1.35 73.90 21.54
C ASP A 271 -1.35 74.54 22.96
N ASN A 272 -0.63 73.99 23.94
CA ASN A 272 -0.62 74.48 25.33
C ASN A 272 0.77 74.90 25.86
N VAL A 273 1.73 75.17 24.97
CA VAL A 273 3.05 75.69 25.35
C VAL A 273 3.42 76.94 24.53
N GLU A 274 2.50 77.91 24.45
CA GLU A 274 2.83 79.30 24.13
C GLU A 274 2.51 80.19 25.34
N GLY A 275 3.47 80.23 26.27
CA GLY A 275 3.37 81.13 27.40
C GLY A 275 4.45 80.92 28.44
N SER A 276 5.46 81.81 28.39
CA SER A 276 6.34 82.21 29.50
C SER A 276 7.75 81.61 29.58
N ALA A 277 8.70 82.51 29.33
CA ALA A 277 9.98 82.74 30.01
C ALA A 277 11.26 82.01 29.50
N GLN A 278 12.12 82.82 28.87
CA GLN A 278 13.51 83.18 29.26
C GLN A 278 14.11 82.32 30.40
N ASP A 279 15.36 81.84 30.37
CA ASP A 279 16.58 82.57 30.04
C ASP A 279 17.81 81.62 29.94
N HIS A 280 18.81 82.09 29.19
CA HIS A 280 20.28 81.92 29.34
C HIS A 280 21.02 80.56 29.44
N MET A 281 21.90 80.36 28.43
CA MET A 281 23.38 80.16 28.53
C MET A 281 23.97 78.81 28.99
N LEU A 282 24.52 78.01 28.04
CA LEU A 282 25.98 77.89 27.73
C LEU A 282 26.38 76.50 27.20
N GLU A 283 27.11 76.55 26.07
CA GLU A 283 28.21 75.71 25.57
C GLU A 283 28.14 74.16 25.49
N GLY A 284 28.51 73.63 24.31
CA GLY A 284 29.12 72.31 24.19
C GLY A 284 28.76 71.49 22.94
N THR A 285 29.34 71.82 21.79
CA THR A 285 29.50 70.92 20.61
C THR A 285 30.70 69.96 20.82
N PRO A 286 31.00 69.00 19.91
CA PRO A 286 30.14 68.09 19.15
C PRO A 286 30.68 66.62 19.11
N SER A 287 29.96 65.78 18.37
CA SER A 287 30.47 64.66 17.54
C SER A 287 30.64 63.27 18.16
N GLY A 288 29.94 62.30 17.57
CA GLY A 288 30.14 60.86 17.73
C GLY A 288 29.24 60.08 16.75
N PRO A 289 29.78 59.36 15.76
CA PRO A 289 29.01 58.83 14.63
C PRO A 289 28.50 57.40 14.83
N SER A 290 27.46 57.11 14.05
CA SER A 290 26.89 55.79 13.77
C SER A 290 27.92 54.83 13.19
N VAL A 291 27.96 53.57 13.67
CA VAL A 291 28.55 52.45 12.94
C VAL A 291 27.69 51.19 13.05
N ILE A 292 27.22 50.76 11.89
CA ILE A 292 26.74 49.43 11.53
C ILE A 292 27.97 48.51 11.40
N TYR A 293 27.97 47.27 11.90
CA TYR A 293 28.33 46.06 11.12
C TYR A 293 28.16 44.74 11.90
N LYS A 294 28.03 43.70 11.07
CA LYS A 294 27.67 42.28 11.20
C LYS A 294 28.57 41.37 12.09
N PRO A 295 28.16 40.09 12.29
CA PRO A 295 28.71 39.20 13.32
C PRO A 295 30.02 38.53 12.89
N SER A 296 30.88 38.22 13.88
CA SER A 296 32.12 37.48 13.68
C SER A 296 32.06 36.10 14.29
N ALA A 297 32.53 35.14 13.50
CA ALA A 297 32.77 33.75 13.86
C ALA A 297 33.92 33.63 14.86
N ASN A 298 33.89 32.57 15.67
CA ASN A 298 35.10 32.00 16.27
C ASN A 298 35.11 30.49 16.08
N LYS A 299 36.15 30.03 15.36
CA LYS A 299 36.67 28.67 15.35
C LYS A 299 37.74 28.57 16.44
N HIS A 300 37.82 27.43 17.12
CA HIS A 300 39.06 26.85 17.65
C HIS A 300 38.86 25.33 17.87
N PRO A 301 39.93 24.53 18.01
CA PRO A 301 40.09 23.25 17.33
C PRO A 301 40.12 22.03 18.27
N LEU A 302 40.23 20.85 17.65
CA LEU A 302 40.45 19.49 18.17
C LEU A 302 41.49 19.36 19.30
N PRO A 303 41.47 18.21 20.00
CA PRO A 303 42.50 17.22 19.70
C PRO A 303 41.97 15.83 19.33
N SER A 304 42.78 15.21 18.49
CA SER A 304 42.88 13.81 18.11
C SER A 304 43.20 12.90 19.29
N ASP A 305 42.67 11.67 19.26
CA ASP A 305 43.47 10.51 19.63
C ASP A 305 43.26 9.37 18.63
N THR A 306 44.38 8.68 18.43
CA THR A 306 44.66 7.71 17.38
C THR A 306 44.79 6.31 18.00
N ALA A 307 44.58 5.29 17.16
CA ALA A 307 45.40 4.07 17.05
C ALA A 307 44.61 2.74 17.03
N ASN A 308 44.55 2.19 15.80
CA ASN A 308 45.13 0.90 15.40
C ASN A 308 44.53 -0.44 15.88
N THR A 309 43.71 -1.03 14.99
CA THR A 309 43.95 -2.25 14.15
C THR A 309 44.25 -3.61 14.83
N PRO A 310 44.40 -4.72 14.07
CA PRO A 310 43.35 -5.68 13.69
C PRO A 310 43.69 -7.11 14.17
N HIS A 311 42.88 -8.14 13.90
CA HIS A 311 43.36 -9.47 13.43
C HIS A 311 42.22 -10.47 13.19
N GLU A 312 42.37 -11.14 12.03
CA GLU A 312 42.16 -12.56 11.74
C GLU A 312 40.79 -13.20 11.51
N ALA A 313 40.69 -13.71 10.28
CA ALA A 313 39.90 -14.84 9.85
C ALA A 313 40.51 -16.15 10.34
N ALA A 314 39.66 -17.13 10.65
CA ALA A 314 39.98 -18.54 10.49
C ALA A 314 38.69 -19.34 10.24
N ALA A 315 38.67 -20.06 9.12
CA ALA A 315 37.81 -21.20 8.89
C ALA A 315 38.39 -22.43 9.61
N PHE A 316 37.56 -23.31 10.16
CA PHE A 316 37.57 -24.77 9.93
C PHE A 316 36.58 -25.52 10.83
N VAL A 317 35.80 -26.39 10.16
CA VAL A 317 35.44 -27.77 10.56
C VAL A 317 34.40 -28.04 11.66
N SER A 318 33.38 -28.79 11.22
CA SER A 318 32.40 -29.57 11.96
C SER A 318 33.04 -30.62 12.89
N PRO A 319 32.31 -31.02 13.94
CA PRO A 319 32.07 -32.45 14.08
C PRO A 319 30.59 -32.79 14.28
N SER A 320 30.23 -33.91 13.68
CA SER A 320 29.08 -34.74 14.01
C SER A 320 29.09 -35.15 15.47
N GLU A 321 27.96 -35.07 16.15
CA GLU A 321 27.58 -35.96 17.27
C GLU A 321 26.07 -35.82 17.53
N ALA A 322 25.31 -36.91 17.31
CA ALA A 322 23.99 -37.14 17.91
C ALA A 322 24.17 -37.44 19.41
N PRO A 323 23.23 -37.13 20.35
CA PRO A 323 21.99 -37.91 20.58
C PRO A 323 20.89 -37.05 21.31
N PRO A 324 19.93 -37.55 22.12
CA PRO A 324 19.13 -38.78 22.17
C PRO A 324 17.61 -38.53 22.03
N ASP A 325 16.86 -39.62 22.09
CA ASP A 325 15.40 -39.74 22.22
C ASP A 325 14.75 -38.95 23.38
N GLU A 326 13.47 -38.64 23.13
CA GLU A 326 12.35 -38.50 24.07
C GLU A 326 12.29 -37.30 25.04
N GLN A 327 11.45 -36.31 24.69
CA GLN A 327 10.57 -35.66 25.69
C GLN A 327 9.26 -35.18 25.05
N LYS A 328 8.17 -35.87 25.42
CA LYS A 328 6.78 -35.43 25.30
C LYS A 328 6.60 -34.11 26.07
N GLY A 329 6.11 -33.07 25.38
CA GLY A 329 5.66 -31.83 25.99
C GLY A 329 4.59 -31.18 25.12
N MET A 330 3.36 -31.15 25.65
CA MET A 330 2.17 -30.55 25.05
C MET A 330 2.41 -29.12 24.56
N LEU A 331 2.26 -28.86 23.26
CA LEU A 331 1.86 -27.55 22.76
C LEU A 331 0.53 -27.73 22.02
N ARG A 332 -0.50 -27.01 22.48
CA ARG A 332 -1.82 -26.97 21.86
C ARG A 332 -1.71 -26.13 20.58
N ASP A 333 -1.70 -26.79 19.43
CA ASP A 333 -1.98 -26.16 18.15
C ASP A 333 -3.47 -25.85 18.07
N SER A 334 -3.85 -24.59 18.32
CA SER A 334 -5.14 -24.06 17.87
C SER A 334 -5.05 -23.84 16.35
N LYS A 335 -5.26 -24.93 15.60
CA LYS A 335 -5.49 -24.90 14.17
C LYS A 335 -6.79 -24.13 13.90
N PRO A 336 -6.81 -23.09 13.05
CA PRO A 336 -8.06 -22.47 12.63
C PRO A 336 -8.90 -23.50 11.82
N PRO A 337 -10.24 -23.49 11.95
CA PRO A 337 -11.09 -24.50 11.34
C PRO A 337 -10.97 -24.50 9.81
N SER A 338 -11.10 -25.70 9.26
CA SER A 338 -11.19 -25.91 7.81
C SER A 338 -12.40 -25.15 7.24
N TYR A 339 -12.32 -24.67 6.00
CA TYR A 339 -13.44 -24.03 5.30
C TYR A 339 -14.70 -24.93 5.26
N ASP A 340 -14.52 -26.25 5.27
CA ASP A 340 -15.60 -27.24 5.31
C ASP A 340 -16.29 -27.35 6.69
N GLU A 341 -15.64 -26.91 7.77
CA GLU A 341 -16.23 -26.91 9.12
C GLU A 341 -17.11 -25.68 9.36
N VAL A 342 -16.79 -24.55 8.73
CA VAL A 342 -17.57 -23.31 8.84
C VAL A 342 -18.91 -23.42 8.10
N LEU A 343 -18.98 -24.21 7.02
CA LEU A 343 -20.22 -24.40 6.26
C LEU A 343 -21.21 -25.38 6.92
N LYS A 344 -20.81 -26.11 7.98
CA LYS A 344 -21.71 -27.02 8.71
C LYS A 344 -22.46 -26.37 9.86
N GLU A 345 -22.07 -25.18 10.31
CA GLU A 345 -22.76 -24.49 11.41
C GLU A 345 -23.94 -23.61 10.95
N ASP A 346 -24.01 -23.21 9.68
CA ASP A 346 -25.09 -22.36 9.16
C ASP A 346 -26.18 -23.14 8.39
N GLY A 347 -26.41 -24.39 8.76
CA GLY A 347 -27.52 -25.19 8.29
C GLY A 347 -28.87 -24.69 8.80
N LYS A 348 -29.49 -23.74 8.08
CA LYS A 348 -30.94 -23.57 8.03
C LYS A 348 -31.43 -23.38 6.59
N LEU A 349 -32.13 -24.43 6.14
CA LEU A 349 -32.95 -24.65 4.95
C LEU A 349 -32.23 -25.06 3.66
#